data_AF-A0A436ZSF3-F1
#
_entry.id   AF-A0A436ZSF3-F1
#
_cell.length_a   1.000
_cell.length_b   1.000
_cell.length_c   1.000
_cell.angle_alpha   90.00
_cell.angle_beta   90.00
_cell.angle_gamma   90.00
#
_symmetry.space_group_name_H-M   'P 1'
#
loop_
_entity.id
_entity.type
_entity.pdbx_description
1 polymer ?
#
loop_
_entity_poly.entity_id
_entity_poly.type
_entity_poly.pdbx_seq_one_letter_code
_entity_poly.pdbx_strand_id
1 'polypeptide(L)'
;MDISKVIWILATNALDSAIMRFYEDNKPITPQLMAKKGQEFVVRMWKTLRGAFGAAFTRIDLIVPFFPFSPDEQAVLADLEIGERKSQFKQPISLDPKNRKLVGNINLRMEKSYEVCTIVLRTYMAQEGARSIKREIDNLEKEIFDRYLDASDDAITEEDQKKETEYILKGDKIQSAIMVNVDKTTPKLD
;
A
#
# COMPACT_ATOMS: atom_id res chain seq x y z
N MET A 1 1.93 -19.55 32.46
CA MET A 1 2.50 -19.31 31.12
C MET A 1 3.57 -18.24 31.28
N ASP A 2 4.81 -18.51 30.88
CA ASP A 2 5.89 -17.52 30.87
C ASP A 2 5.77 -16.67 29.60
N ILE A 3 5.68 -15.35 29.76
CA ILE A 3 5.52 -14.37 28.68
C ILE A 3 6.73 -13.42 28.58
N SER A 4 7.84 -13.72 29.27
CA SER A 4 9.04 -12.88 29.33
C SER A 4 9.76 -12.69 27.98
N LYS A 5 9.50 -13.57 27.01
CA LYS A 5 10.05 -13.52 25.64
C LYS A 5 9.03 -13.03 24.61
N VAL A 6 7.92 -12.43 25.05
CA VAL A 6 6.85 -11.94 24.17
C VAL A 6 6.82 -10.41 24.22
N ILE A 7 6.88 -9.78 23.06
CA ILE A 7 6.61 -8.33 22.92
C ILE A 7 5.12 -8.15 22.69
N TRP A 8 4.47 -7.39 23.55
CA TRP A 8 3.06 -7.07 23.42
C TRP A 8 2.89 -5.74 22.68
N ILE A 9 2.30 -5.80 21.49
CA ILE A 9 1.98 -4.60 20.70
C ILE A 9 0.47 -4.39 20.76
N LEU A 10 0.06 -3.24 21.26
CA LEU A 10 -1.33 -2.79 21.29
C LEU A 10 -1.46 -1.58 20.38
N ALA A 11 -2.44 -1.59 19.50
CA ALA A 11 -2.74 -0.49 18.59
C ALA A 11 -4.11 0.11 18.90
N THR A 12 -4.23 1.44 18.84
CA THR A 12 -5.47 2.16 19.08
C THR A 12 -5.50 3.45 18.25
N ASN A 13 -6.70 3.86 17.85
CA ASN A 13 -6.97 5.14 17.19
C ASN A 13 -7.42 6.25 18.15
N ALA A 14 -7.41 5.99 19.46
CA ALA A 14 -7.90 6.93 20.48
C ALA A 14 -7.17 8.29 20.51
N LEU A 15 -6.00 8.38 19.88
CA LEU A 15 -5.17 9.58 19.83
C LEU A 15 -5.03 10.19 18.43
N ASP A 16 -5.69 9.65 17.41
CA ASP A 16 -5.49 10.06 16.01
C ASP A 16 -5.65 11.57 15.83
N SER A 17 -6.71 12.17 16.38
CA SER A 17 -6.92 13.62 16.30
C SER A 17 -5.81 14.44 16.98
N ALA A 18 -5.25 13.94 18.09
CA ALA A 18 -4.17 14.62 18.81
C ALA A 18 -2.83 14.49 18.06
N ILE A 19 -2.56 13.32 17.49
CA ILE A 19 -1.38 13.03 16.67
C ILE A 19 -1.43 13.88 15.40
N MET A 20 -2.56 13.88 14.69
CA MET A 20 -2.75 14.67 13.47
C MET A 20 -2.59 16.16 13.74
N ARG A 21 -3.17 16.69 14.82
CA ARG A 21 -2.98 18.08 15.19
C ARG A 21 -1.52 18.41 15.49
N PHE A 22 -0.84 17.58 16.28
CA PHE A 22 0.58 17.76 16.56
C PHE A 22 1.42 17.71 15.29
N TYR A 23 1.09 16.80 14.37
CA TYR A 23 1.76 16.68 13.08
C TYR A 23 1.60 17.96 12.24
N GLU A 24 0.37 18.43 12.04
CA GLU A 24 0.09 19.64 11.27
C GLU A 24 0.73 20.90 11.87
N ASP A 25 0.68 21.04 13.20
CA ASP A 25 1.26 22.18 13.92
C ASP A 25 2.81 22.20 13.87
N ASN A 26 3.45 21.10 13.49
CA ASN A 26 4.90 20.96 13.59
C ASN A 26 5.59 20.28 12.39
N LYS A 27 4.93 20.17 11.24
CA LYS A 27 5.55 19.59 10.04
C LYS A 27 6.69 20.49 9.48
N PRO A 28 7.83 19.92 9.05
CA PRO A 28 8.18 18.51 9.08
C PRO A 28 8.57 18.04 10.49
N ILE A 29 8.20 16.81 10.84
CA ILE A 29 8.64 16.17 12.09
C ILE A 29 10.12 15.81 11.96
N THR A 30 10.97 16.49 12.75
CA THR A 30 12.43 16.24 12.76
C THR A 30 12.87 15.71 14.13
N PRO A 31 14.04 15.02 14.22
CA PRO A 31 14.60 14.61 15.49
C PRO A 31 14.79 15.78 16.47
N GLN A 32 15.19 16.96 15.98
CA GLN A 32 15.39 18.16 16.80
C GLN A 32 14.06 18.69 17.37
N LEU A 33 13.00 18.70 16.55
CA LEU A 33 11.66 19.04 17.01
C LEU A 33 11.18 18.06 18.08
N MET A 34 11.35 16.76 17.85
CA MET A 34 10.95 15.73 18.81
C MET A 34 11.74 15.80 20.12
N ALA A 35 13.02 16.15 20.07
CA ALA A 35 13.80 16.44 21.27
C ALA A 35 13.26 17.64 22.06
N LYS A 36 12.75 18.67 21.37
CA LYS A 36 12.22 19.89 22.00
C LYS A 36 10.78 19.77 22.50
N LYS A 37 9.90 19.16 21.71
CA LYS A 37 8.44 19.14 21.95
C LYS A 37 7.87 17.74 22.16
N GLY A 38 8.61 16.70 21.82
CA GLY A 38 8.14 15.31 21.87
C GLY A 38 7.84 14.84 23.28
N GLN A 39 8.61 15.28 24.29
CA GLN A 39 8.36 14.91 25.68
C GLN A 39 6.99 15.40 26.18
N GLU A 40 6.66 16.68 25.95
CA GLU A 40 5.36 17.24 26.31
C GLU A 40 4.21 16.57 25.56
N PHE A 41 4.44 16.22 24.29
CA PHE A 41 3.47 15.51 23.47
C PHE A 41 3.20 14.10 24.02
N VAL A 42 4.26 13.35 24.35
CA VAL A 42 4.17 12.01 24.95
C VAL A 42 3.47 12.04 26.30
N VAL A 43 3.79 13.00 27.17
CA VAL A 43 3.10 13.18 28.47
C VAL A 43 1.60 13.41 28.29
N ARG A 44 1.20 14.18 27.27
CA ARG A 44 -0.21 14.41 26.94
C ARG A 44 -0.90 13.13 26.48
N MET A 45 -0.24 12.34 25.62
CA MET A 45 -0.75 11.04 25.18
C MET A 45 -0.95 10.08 26.36
N TRP A 46 0.04 9.99 27.26
CA TRP A 46 -0.05 9.20 28.49
C TRP A 46 -1.26 9.60 29.34
N LYS A 47 -1.49 10.91 29.52
CA LYS A 47 -2.63 11.41 30.31
C LYS A 47 -3.96 11.02 29.68
N THR A 48 -4.11 11.21 28.36
CA THR A 48 -5.34 10.86 27.65
C THR A 48 -5.62 9.36 27.70
N LEU A 49 -4.62 8.52 27.41
CA LEU A 49 -4.78 7.06 27.43
C LEU A 49 -5.01 6.52 28.84
N ARG A 50 -4.35 7.07 29.87
CA ARG A 50 -4.64 6.69 31.27
C ARG A 50 -6.07 7.05 31.66
N GLY A 51 -6.59 8.18 31.18
CA GLY A 51 -7.99 8.56 31.38
C GLY A 51 -8.97 7.59 30.71
N ALA A 52 -8.65 7.10 29.51
CA ALA A 52 -9.50 6.20 28.73
C ALA A 52 -9.43 4.74 29.20
N PHE A 53 -8.23 4.23 29.52
CA PHE A 53 -7.96 2.82 29.80
C PHE A 53 -7.72 2.51 31.29
N GLY A 54 -7.70 3.55 32.14
CA GLY A 54 -7.58 3.41 33.58
C GLY A 54 -6.26 2.80 34.06
N ALA A 55 -6.32 2.10 35.20
CA ALA A 55 -5.13 1.54 35.86
C ALA A 55 -4.40 0.46 35.05
N ALA A 56 -5.08 -0.22 34.11
CA ALA A 56 -4.44 -1.21 33.25
C ALA A 56 -3.34 -0.61 32.38
N PHE A 57 -3.46 0.68 32.04
CA PHE A 57 -2.50 1.39 31.19
C PHE A 57 -1.14 1.62 31.86
N THR A 58 -1.02 1.47 33.18
CA THR A 58 0.27 1.62 33.88
C THR A 58 1.26 0.49 33.58
N ARG A 59 0.83 -0.55 32.86
CA ARG A 59 1.67 -1.69 32.45
C ARG A 59 2.30 -1.52 31.07
N ILE A 60 2.06 -0.39 30.41
CA ILE A 60 2.65 -0.08 29.12
C ILE A 60 4.03 0.54 29.35
N ASP A 61 5.04 0.07 28.62
CA ASP A 61 6.41 0.59 28.72
C ASP A 61 6.64 1.80 27.79
N LEU A 62 6.01 1.78 26.60
CA LEU A 62 6.26 2.75 25.55
C LEU A 62 4.99 3.07 24.76
N ILE A 63 4.80 4.35 24.43
CA ILE A 63 3.81 4.80 23.45
C ILE A 63 4.57 5.30 22.22
N VAL A 64 4.25 4.72 21.06
CA VAL A 64 4.80 5.15 19.77
C VAL A 64 3.68 5.77 18.94
N PRO A 65 3.71 7.08 18.66
CA PRO A 65 2.75 7.70 17.76
C PRO A 65 3.08 7.33 16.31
N PHE A 66 2.06 6.97 15.53
CA PHE A 66 2.17 6.79 14.08
C PHE A 66 1.79 8.08 13.38
N PHE A 67 2.77 8.82 12.89
CA PHE A 67 2.53 10.03 12.10
C PHE A 67 2.12 9.67 10.66
N PRO A 68 1.41 10.58 9.96
CA PRO A 68 1.20 10.44 8.52
C PRO A 68 2.52 10.26 7.78
N PHE A 69 2.48 9.46 6.72
CA PHE A 69 3.62 9.28 5.83
C PHE A 69 3.97 10.60 5.16
N SER A 70 5.25 10.92 5.12
CA SER A 70 5.81 11.99 4.30
C SER A 70 5.62 11.70 2.81
N PRO A 71 5.71 12.71 1.92
CA PRO A 71 5.61 12.49 0.47
C PRO A 71 6.59 11.43 -0.06
N ASP A 72 7.80 11.36 0.49
CA ASP A 72 8.82 10.38 0.09
C ASP A 72 8.43 8.96 0.55
N GLU A 73 7.95 8.81 1.78
CA GLU A 73 7.44 7.53 2.28
C GLU A 73 6.20 7.07 1.51
N GLN A 74 5.29 8.00 1.18
CA GLN A 74 4.14 7.72 0.34
C GLN A 74 4.56 7.18 -1.04
N ALA A 75 5.55 7.80 -1.68
CA ALA A 75 6.08 7.36 -2.97
C ALA A 75 6.66 5.94 -2.90
N VAL A 76 7.42 5.64 -1.85
CA VAL A 76 7.96 4.30 -1.61
C VAL A 76 6.85 3.28 -1.40
N LEU A 77 5.82 3.61 -0.62
CA LEU A 77 4.68 2.72 -0.39
C LEU A 77 3.92 2.42 -1.68
N ALA A 78 3.70 3.42 -2.53
CA ALA A 78 3.05 3.22 -3.82
C ALA A 78 3.87 2.32 -4.75
N ASP A 79 5.18 2.55 -4.86
CA ASP A 79 6.05 1.70 -5.68
C ASP A 79 6.11 0.26 -5.16
N LEU A 80 6.19 0.09 -3.84
CA LEU A 80 6.18 -1.22 -3.19
C LEU A 80 4.90 -1.99 -3.49
N GLU A 81 3.74 -1.38 -3.23
CA GLU A 81 2.45 -2.04 -3.42
C GLU A 81 2.18 -2.33 -4.91
N ILE A 82 2.56 -1.44 -5.84
CA ILE A 82 2.53 -1.74 -7.28
C ILE A 82 3.48 -2.91 -7.60
N GLY A 83 4.67 -2.95 -6.99
CA GLY A 83 5.63 -4.04 -7.13
C GLY A 83 5.08 -5.39 -6.67
N GLU A 84 4.33 -5.42 -5.57
CA GLU A 84 3.62 -6.61 -5.12
C GLU A 84 2.58 -7.06 -6.14
N ARG A 85 1.79 -6.13 -6.71
CA ARG A 85 0.82 -6.47 -7.77
C ARG A 85 1.49 -6.99 -9.03
N LYS A 86 2.58 -6.36 -9.49
CA LYS A 86 3.42 -6.89 -10.58
C LYS A 86 3.82 -8.35 -10.31
N SER A 87 4.30 -8.63 -9.11
CA SER A 87 4.75 -9.97 -8.72
C SER A 87 3.59 -10.99 -8.69
N GLN A 88 2.40 -10.57 -8.26
CA GLN A 88 1.19 -11.41 -8.23
C GLN A 88 0.68 -11.75 -9.64
N PHE A 89 0.67 -10.76 -10.54
CA PHE A 89 0.25 -10.89 -11.93
C PHE A 89 1.26 -11.66 -12.80
N LYS A 90 2.55 -11.60 -12.45
CA LYS A 90 3.62 -12.35 -13.13
C LYS A 90 3.54 -13.86 -12.90
N GLN A 91 2.92 -14.29 -11.80
CA GLN A 91 2.75 -15.70 -11.47
C GLN A 91 2.05 -16.48 -12.61
N PRO A 92 2.35 -17.77 -12.77
CA PRO A 92 1.87 -18.53 -13.90
C PRO A 92 0.35 -18.77 -13.89
N ILE A 93 -0.26 -18.75 -15.08
CA ILE A 93 -1.57 -19.38 -15.30
C ILE A 93 -1.44 -20.88 -15.05
N SER A 94 -2.43 -21.45 -14.37
CA SER A 94 -2.52 -22.88 -14.07
C SER A 94 -3.95 -23.37 -14.31
N LEU A 95 -4.10 -24.38 -15.18
CA LEU A 95 -5.36 -25.08 -15.40
C LEU A 95 -5.50 -26.35 -14.53
N ASP A 96 -4.54 -26.63 -13.64
CA ASP A 96 -4.65 -27.77 -12.70
C ASP A 96 -5.91 -27.59 -11.83
N PRO A 97 -6.83 -28.58 -11.80
CA PRO A 97 -8.03 -28.52 -10.96
C PRO A 97 -7.77 -28.26 -9.48
N LYS A 98 -6.60 -28.66 -8.94
CA LYS A 98 -6.26 -28.48 -7.51
C LYS A 98 -5.71 -27.09 -7.18
N ASN A 99 -5.16 -26.40 -8.18
CA ASN A 99 -4.54 -25.09 -8.01
C ASN A 99 -4.82 -24.23 -9.25
N ARG A 100 -6.11 -24.03 -9.53
CA ARG A 100 -6.56 -23.33 -10.73
C ARG A 100 -6.30 -21.83 -10.58
N LYS A 101 -5.50 -21.27 -11.48
CA LYS A 101 -5.18 -19.84 -11.56
C LYS A 101 -5.38 -19.36 -13.00
N LEU A 102 -6.47 -18.64 -13.22
CA LEU A 102 -6.89 -18.20 -14.56
C LEU A 102 -6.36 -16.82 -14.95
N VAL A 103 -5.74 -16.10 -14.01
CA VAL A 103 -5.13 -14.78 -14.25
C VAL A 103 -3.67 -14.88 -13.83
N GLY A 104 -2.78 -14.55 -14.74
CA GLY A 104 -1.34 -14.73 -14.57
C GLY A 104 -0.62 -14.51 -15.89
N ASN A 105 0.70 -14.75 -15.91
CA ASN A 105 1.54 -14.49 -17.09
C ASN A 105 1.42 -13.06 -17.61
N ILE A 106 1.19 -12.11 -16.70
CA ILE A 106 1.10 -10.69 -17.05
C ILE A 106 2.39 -10.02 -16.63
N ASN A 107 3.14 -9.50 -17.60
CA ASN A 107 4.30 -8.68 -17.36
C ASN A 107 3.87 -7.21 -17.23
N LEU A 108 3.63 -6.78 -16.01
CA LEU A 108 3.17 -5.43 -15.73
C LEU A 108 4.36 -4.46 -15.64
N ARG A 109 4.45 -3.52 -16.58
CA ARG A 109 5.50 -2.51 -16.69
C ARG A 109 4.93 -1.12 -16.46
N MET A 110 5.69 -0.25 -15.79
CA MET A 110 5.38 1.18 -15.73
C MET A 110 6.18 1.89 -16.82
N GLU A 111 5.53 2.68 -17.69
CA GLU A 111 6.22 3.50 -18.70
C GLU A 111 7.14 4.51 -18.00
N LYS A 112 6.61 5.19 -16.99
CA LYS A 112 7.32 6.12 -16.11
C LYS A 112 6.83 5.94 -14.67
N SER A 113 7.61 5.25 -13.84
CA SER A 113 7.24 4.92 -12.46
C SER A 113 6.82 6.15 -11.65
N TYR A 114 7.60 7.23 -11.72
CA TYR A 114 7.29 8.47 -11.01
C TYR A 114 5.90 9.05 -11.35
N GLU A 115 5.49 9.02 -12.62
CA GLU A 115 4.20 9.58 -13.03
C GLU A 115 3.03 8.72 -12.52
N VAL A 116 3.16 7.40 -12.62
CA VAL A 116 2.16 6.44 -12.10
C VAL A 116 2.04 6.57 -10.58
N CYS A 117 3.16 6.52 -9.85
CA CYS A 117 3.16 6.67 -8.39
C CYS A 117 2.56 8.02 -7.99
N THR A 118 2.95 9.13 -8.63
CA THR A 118 2.42 10.46 -8.33
C THR A 118 0.90 10.54 -8.45
N ILE A 119 0.30 9.85 -9.43
CA ILE A 119 -1.17 9.79 -9.55
C ILE A 119 -1.78 9.04 -8.37
N VAL A 120 -1.21 7.89 -8.00
CA VAL A 120 -1.65 7.13 -6.80
C VAL A 120 -1.55 7.99 -5.54
N LEU A 121 -0.48 8.79 -5.37
CA LEU A 121 -0.30 9.60 -4.16
C LEU A 121 -1.36 10.68 -3.98
N ARG A 122 -2.05 11.09 -5.06
CA ARG A 122 -3.12 12.11 -4.97
C ARG A 122 -4.33 11.62 -4.18
N THR A 123 -4.51 10.31 -4.06
CA THR A 123 -5.60 9.71 -3.27
C THR A 123 -5.20 9.48 -1.82
N TYR A 124 -3.96 9.84 -1.42
CA TYR A 124 -3.50 9.67 -0.06
C TYR A 124 -4.34 10.47 0.92
N MET A 125 -4.91 9.77 1.91
CA MET A 125 -5.64 10.37 3.02
C MET A 125 -4.86 10.10 4.31
N ALA A 126 -4.37 11.16 4.95
CA ALA A 126 -3.57 11.04 6.18
C ALA A 126 -4.27 10.25 7.29
N GLN A 127 -5.61 10.34 7.38
CA GLN A 127 -6.42 9.60 8.35
C GLN A 127 -6.48 8.09 8.07
N GLU A 128 -6.29 7.68 6.81
CA GLU A 128 -6.33 6.27 6.40
C GLU A 128 -4.93 5.67 6.21
N GLY A 129 -3.90 6.52 6.14
CA GLY A 129 -2.53 6.13 5.88
C GLY A 129 -2.41 5.33 4.58
N ALA A 130 -1.62 4.25 4.62
CA ALA A 130 -1.35 3.40 3.45
C ALA A 130 -2.61 2.73 2.86
N ARG A 131 -3.71 2.63 3.61
CA ARG A 131 -4.96 2.02 3.11
C ARG A 131 -5.55 2.80 1.94
N SER A 132 -5.40 4.12 1.95
CA SER A 132 -5.86 4.98 0.85
C SER A 132 -5.10 4.72 -0.45
N ILE A 133 -3.77 4.57 -0.37
CA ILE A 133 -2.89 4.16 -1.48
C ILE A 133 -3.26 2.76 -1.97
N LYS A 134 -3.41 1.79 -1.05
CA LYS A 134 -3.78 0.43 -1.40
C LYS A 134 -5.11 0.36 -2.15
N ARG A 135 -6.12 1.09 -1.68
CA ARG A 135 -7.43 1.16 -2.34
C ARG A 135 -7.32 1.65 -3.78
N GLU A 136 -6.46 2.64 -4.04
CA GLU A 136 -6.26 3.14 -5.40
C GLU A 136 -5.57 2.11 -6.29
N ILE A 137 -4.61 1.36 -5.73
CA ILE A 137 -3.95 0.25 -6.44
C ILE A 137 -4.92 -0.92 -6.66
N ASP A 138 -5.84 -1.18 -5.73
CA ASP A 138 -6.91 -2.18 -5.90
C ASP A 138 -7.88 -1.76 -7.03
N ASN A 139 -8.11 -0.47 -7.24
CA ASN A 139 -8.87 0.01 -8.40
C ASN A 139 -8.10 -0.17 -9.71
N LEU A 140 -6.78 0.08 -9.69
CA LEU A 140 -5.92 -0.21 -10.83
C LEU A 140 -5.89 -1.71 -11.16
N GLU A 141 -5.90 -2.58 -10.15
CA GLU A 141 -5.98 -4.04 -10.32
C GLU A 141 -7.26 -4.45 -11.07
N LYS A 142 -8.39 -3.83 -10.75
CA LYS A 142 -9.66 -4.06 -11.46
C LYS A 142 -9.56 -3.64 -12.92
N GLU A 143 -9.00 -2.47 -13.22
CA GLU A 143 -8.79 -2.04 -14.61
C GLU A 143 -7.89 -3.04 -15.37
N ILE A 144 -6.81 -3.52 -14.76
CA ILE A 144 -5.96 -4.56 -15.37
C ILE A 144 -6.76 -5.83 -15.64
N PHE A 145 -7.60 -6.25 -14.70
CA PHE A 145 -8.44 -7.43 -14.86
C PHE A 145 -9.51 -7.24 -15.95
N ASP A 146 -10.12 -6.07 -16.05
CA ASP A 146 -11.09 -5.75 -17.09
C ASP A 146 -10.41 -5.80 -18.48
N ARG A 147 -9.21 -5.22 -18.62
CA ARG A 147 -8.41 -5.34 -19.86
C ARG A 147 -8.01 -6.78 -20.18
N TYR A 148 -7.78 -7.60 -19.16
CA TYR A 148 -7.49 -9.01 -19.34
C TYR A 148 -8.69 -9.78 -19.90
N LEU A 149 -9.90 -9.48 -19.42
CA LEU A 149 -11.13 -10.06 -19.94
C LEU A 149 -11.43 -9.58 -21.37
N ASP A 150 -11.22 -8.30 -21.65
CA ASP A 150 -11.46 -7.72 -22.98
C ASP A 150 -10.47 -8.21 -24.06
N ALA A 151 -9.34 -8.79 -23.67
CA ALA A 151 -8.31 -9.23 -24.62
C ALA A 151 -8.72 -10.47 -25.44
N SER A 152 -9.68 -11.27 -24.96
CA SER A 152 -10.15 -12.48 -25.65
C SER A 152 -11.50 -12.94 -25.12
N ASP A 153 -12.46 -13.17 -26.02
CA ASP A 153 -13.73 -13.83 -25.72
C ASP A 153 -13.60 -15.36 -25.55
N ASP A 154 -12.45 -15.93 -25.93
CA ASP A 154 -12.18 -17.36 -25.84
C ASP A 154 -11.75 -17.79 -24.44
N ALA A 155 -12.05 -19.05 -24.09
CA ALA A 155 -11.64 -19.65 -22.82
C ALA A 155 -10.12 -19.88 -22.77
N ILE A 156 -9.52 -19.63 -21.60
CA ILE A 156 -8.09 -19.87 -21.34
C ILE A 156 -7.70 -21.34 -21.57
N THR A 157 -6.65 -21.53 -22.35
CA THR A 157 -6.13 -22.83 -22.80
C THR A 157 -4.73 -23.13 -22.26
N GLU A 158 -4.19 -24.32 -22.55
CA GLU A 158 -2.82 -24.67 -22.24
C GLU A 158 -1.78 -23.84 -23.02
N GLU A 159 -2.17 -23.28 -24.17
CA GLU A 159 -1.28 -22.41 -24.95
C GLU A 159 -1.01 -21.10 -24.21
N ASP A 160 -2.01 -20.56 -23.51
CA ASP A 160 -1.89 -19.34 -22.71
C ASP A 160 -0.94 -19.51 -21.53
N GLN A 161 -0.76 -20.74 -21.03
CA GLN A 161 0.25 -21.03 -20.00
C GLN A 161 1.69 -20.79 -20.51
N LYS A 162 1.92 -20.90 -21.83
CA LYS A 162 3.23 -20.74 -22.48
C LYS A 162 3.47 -19.33 -23.00
N LYS A 163 2.45 -18.47 -22.95
CA LYS A 163 2.53 -17.08 -23.37
C LYS A 163 2.61 -16.17 -22.16
N GLU A 164 3.16 -14.99 -22.37
CA GLU A 164 3.17 -13.88 -21.43
C GLU A 164 2.77 -12.61 -22.16
N THR A 165 1.89 -11.81 -21.55
CA THR A 165 1.39 -10.57 -22.13
C THR A 165 1.93 -9.38 -21.36
N GLU A 166 2.49 -8.40 -22.07
CA GLU A 166 2.97 -7.15 -21.49
C GLU A 166 1.82 -6.14 -21.35
N TYR A 167 1.68 -5.62 -20.13
CA TYR A 167 0.73 -4.57 -19.78
C TYR A 167 1.52 -3.34 -19.37
N ILE A 168 1.25 -2.19 -19.99
CA ILE A 168 1.96 -0.94 -19.74
C ILE A 168 1.04 0.02 -18.97
N LEU A 169 1.46 0.34 -17.76
CA LEU A 169 0.89 1.40 -16.93
C LEU A 169 1.45 2.76 -17.34
N LYS A 170 0.58 3.66 -17.76
CA LYS A 170 0.93 5.00 -18.20
C LYS A 170 0.14 6.05 -17.43
N GLY A 171 0.82 7.02 -16.83
CA GLY A 171 0.15 8.14 -16.20
C GLY A 171 -0.38 9.13 -17.23
N ASP A 172 -1.68 9.44 -17.17
CA ASP A 172 -2.27 10.58 -17.86
C ASP A 172 -2.32 11.78 -16.92
N LYS A 173 -1.50 12.79 -17.19
CA LYS A 173 -1.43 14.02 -16.40
C LYS A 173 -2.67 14.89 -16.53
N ILE A 174 -3.37 14.81 -17.67
CA ILE A 174 -4.55 15.63 -17.97
C ILE A 174 -5.75 15.07 -17.23
N GLN A 175 -5.97 13.76 -17.37
CA GLN A 175 -7.10 13.07 -16.71
C GLN A 175 -6.80 12.70 -15.26
N SER A 176 -5.55 12.82 -14.82
CA SER A 176 -5.11 12.42 -13.49
C SER A 176 -5.42 10.95 -13.20
N ALA A 177 -5.25 10.10 -14.21
CA ALA A 177 -5.62 8.70 -14.20
C ALA A 177 -4.47 7.83 -14.72
N ILE A 178 -4.42 6.57 -14.29
CA ILE A 178 -3.48 5.58 -14.81
C ILE A 178 -4.19 4.81 -15.91
N MET A 179 -3.66 4.89 -17.13
CA MET A 179 -4.11 4.10 -18.25
C MET A 179 -3.38 2.75 -18.27
N VAL A 180 -4.14 1.68 -18.51
CA VAL A 180 -3.62 0.33 -18.70
C VAL A 180 -3.69 -0.01 -20.19
N ASN A 181 -2.53 -0.15 -20.84
CA ASN A 181 -2.46 -0.55 -22.24
C ASN A 181 -1.93 -1.98 -22.34
N VAL A 182 -2.59 -2.80 -23.14
CA VAL A 182 -2.07 -4.12 -23.54
C VAL A 182 -1.13 -3.91 -24.72
N ASP A 183 0.10 -4.37 -24.63
CA ASP A 183 1.10 -4.21 -25.70
C ASP A 183 1.20 -5.51 -26.52
N LYS A 184 2.17 -6.37 -26.19
CA LYS A 184 2.44 -7.59 -26.94
C LYS A 184 2.30 -8.84 -26.08
N THR A 185 1.88 -9.92 -26.71
CA THR A 185 1.95 -11.27 -26.16
C THR A 185 3.11 -12.01 -26.80
N THR A 186 4.02 -12.53 -25.98
CA THR A 186 5.21 -13.27 -26.42
C THR A 186 5.25 -14.66 -25.78
N PRO A 187 5.90 -15.65 -26.42
CA PRO A 187 6.24 -16.88 -25.73
C PRO A 187 7.08 -16.58 -24.48
N LYS A 188 6.89 -17.33 -23.40
CA LYS A 188 7.78 -17.27 -22.24
C LYS A 188 9.17 -17.73 -22.64
N LEU A 189 10.20 -17.03 -22.15
CA LEU A 189 11.57 -17.52 -22.20
C LEU A 189 11.71 -18.61 -21.13
N ASP A 190 12.13 -19.80 -21.53
CA ASP A 190 12.39 -20.95 -20.66
C ASP A 190 13.50 -20.67 -19.63
#